data_AF-V2IEW9-F1
#
_entry.id   AF-V2IEW9-F1
#
_cell.length_a   1.000
_cell.length_b   1.000
_cell.length_c   1.000
_cell.angle_alpha   90.00
_cell.angle_beta   90.00
_cell.angle_gamma   90.00
#
_symmetry.space_group_name_H-M   'P 1'
#
loop_
_entity.id
_entity.type
_entity.pdbx_description
1 polymer ?
#
loop_
_entity_poly.entity_id
_entity_poly.type
_entity_poly.pdbx_seq_one_letter_code
_entity_poly.pdbx_strand_id
1 'polypeptide(L)'
;MIPLTPNDLPVGQPLPWSLLDGQGNLLLGSGKVLADGRDVALVFRHGSVCRPDPLPPDDAAPVGAVRVDPVPAQASGPLGLQVGTLLQIKAPDDGGRAAASRLIGFIEQGLFVSWPQFGGNDATFQAGEEVLLRGFTGQSIHSFRCTVTAVCRSPFRYLVLSVPTEVQQVPVRSSPRVQTRLAAQLMDQDGDAAGAPRLAV
;
A
#
# COMPACT_ATOMS: atom_id res chain seq x y z
N MET A 1 -14.33 21.35 21.58
CA MET A 1 -13.36 21.55 20.47
C MET A 1 -13.53 22.95 19.94
N ILE A 2 -12.47 23.76 19.99
CA ILE A 2 -12.51 25.17 19.62
C ILE A 2 -11.92 25.32 18.21
N PRO A 3 -12.66 25.82 17.21
CA PRO A 3 -12.13 26.06 15.88
C PRO A 3 -11.11 27.19 15.91
N LEU A 4 -10.07 27.08 15.09
CA LEU A 4 -8.96 28.01 15.03
C LEU A 4 -8.90 28.68 13.68
N THR A 5 -8.28 29.84 13.64
CA THR A 5 -7.89 30.54 12.42
C THR A 5 -6.37 30.51 12.26
N PRO A 6 -5.82 30.79 11.05
CA PRO A 6 -4.37 30.86 10.82
C PRO A 6 -3.63 31.78 11.80
N ASN A 7 -4.27 32.82 12.31
CA ASN A 7 -3.69 33.77 13.25
C ASN A 7 -3.58 33.22 14.68
N ASP A 8 -4.31 32.16 15.00
CA ASP A 8 -4.32 31.54 16.33
C ASP A 8 -3.18 30.51 16.51
N LEU A 9 -2.41 30.24 15.45
CA LEU A 9 -1.27 29.31 15.50
C LEU A 9 0.04 30.05 15.79
N PRO A 10 0.79 29.65 16.85
CA PRO A 10 2.08 30.24 17.14
C PRO A 10 3.13 29.76 16.12
N VAL A 11 3.64 30.69 15.30
CA VAL A 11 4.72 30.45 14.33
C VAL A 11 6.08 30.59 15.02
N GLY A 12 7.00 29.68 14.73
CA GLY A 12 8.35 29.62 15.30
C GLY A 12 8.42 29.10 16.73
N GLN A 13 7.29 28.74 17.35
CA GLN A 13 7.23 28.24 18.72
C GLN A 13 6.58 26.84 18.78
N PRO A 14 6.92 26.01 19.78
CA PRO A 14 6.28 24.73 19.97
C PRO A 14 4.78 24.93 20.27
N LEU A 15 3.94 24.15 19.60
CA LEU A 15 2.50 24.21 19.76
C LEU A 15 2.11 23.85 21.19
N PRO A 16 1.37 24.72 21.90
CA PRO A 16 0.98 24.48 23.29
C PRO A 16 -0.10 23.40 23.44
N TRP A 17 -0.76 23.01 22.33
CA TRP A 17 -1.82 22.01 22.29
C TRP A 17 -1.80 21.29 20.94
N SER A 18 -2.40 20.10 20.90
CA SER A 18 -2.53 19.31 19.68
C SER A 18 -3.57 19.91 18.72
N LEU A 19 -3.24 20.00 17.44
CA LEU A 19 -4.14 20.40 16.37
C LEU A 19 -4.99 19.20 15.94
N LEU A 20 -6.30 19.37 15.91
CA LEU A 20 -7.28 18.37 15.47
C LEU A 20 -7.97 18.85 14.19
N ASP A 21 -8.50 17.94 13.38
CA ASP A 21 -9.41 18.29 12.29
C ASP A 21 -10.85 18.52 12.83
N GLY A 22 -11.77 18.94 11.95
CA GLY A 22 -13.19 19.12 12.29
C GLY A 22 -13.92 17.83 12.71
N GLN A 23 -13.30 16.65 12.54
CA GLN A 23 -13.81 15.35 12.97
C GLN A 23 -13.14 14.85 14.27
N GLY A 24 -12.19 15.60 14.83
CA GLY A 24 -11.46 15.24 16.05
C GLY A 24 -10.23 14.36 15.82
N ASN A 25 -9.79 14.14 14.58
CA ASN A 25 -8.55 13.40 14.30
C ASN A 25 -7.32 14.30 14.52
N LEU A 26 -6.22 13.71 15.00
CA LEU A 26 -4.97 14.44 15.21
C LEU A 26 -4.31 14.84 13.89
N LEU A 27 -4.19 16.14 13.64
CA LEU A 27 -3.41 16.72 12.54
C LEU A 27 -1.94 16.91 12.94
N LEU A 28 -1.72 17.48 14.13
CA LEU A 28 -0.37 17.76 14.63
C LEU A 28 -0.34 17.66 16.16
N GLY A 29 0.61 16.91 16.70
CA GLY A 29 0.78 16.78 18.16
C GLY A 29 1.30 18.07 18.81
N SER A 30 0.93 18.28 20.07
CA SER A 30 1.53 19.31 20.94
C SER A 30 3.05 19.21 20.95
N GLY A 31 3.74 20.35 21.00
CA GLY A 31 5.21 20.45 21.01
C GLY A 31 5.85 20.46 19.62
N LYS A 32 5.11 20.23 18.54
CA LYS A 32 5.61 20.46 17.17
C LYS A 32 5.69 21.94 16.88
N VAL A 33 6.71 22.37 16.14
CA VAL A 33 6.94 23.77 15.77
C VAL A 33 6.48 23.98 14.33
N LEU A 34 5.64 25.00 14.09
CA LEU A 34 5.33 25.49 12.75
C LEU A 34 6.33 26.58 12.41
N ALA A 35 7.24 26.36 11.48
CA ALA A 35 8.39 27.24 11.27
C ALA A 35 7.99 28.56 10.59
N ASP A 36 7.07 28.51 9.64
CA ASP A 36 6.65 29.69 8.87
C ASP A 36 5.14 29.70 8.55
N GLY A 37 4.69 30.76 7.88
CA GLY A 37 3.30 30.88 7.43
C GLY A 37 2.90 29.85 6.36
N ARG A 38 3.87 29.19 5.71
CA ARG A 38 3.59 28.11 4.74
C ARG A 38 3.21 26.82 5.46
N ASP A 39 3.85 26.54 6.60
CA ASP A 39 3.46 25.43 7.48
C ASP A 39 2.05 25.64 8.03
N VAL A 40 1.71 26.86 8.44
CA VAL A 40 0.34 27.22 8.85
C VAL A 40 -0.64 26.98 7.71
N ALA A 41 -0.35 27.47 6.50
CA ALA A 41 -1.21 27.26 5.33
C ALA A 41 -1.40 25.76 5.00
N LEU A 42 -0.38 24.94 5.24
CA LEU A 42 -0.42 23.49 5.03
C LEU A 42 -1.38 22.80 6.00
N VAL A 43 -1.38 23.17 7.28
CA VAL A 43 -2.29 22.61 8.29
C VAL A 43 -3.76 22.92 7.96
N PHE A 44 -4.06 24.17 7.58
CA PHE A 44 -5.42 24.60 7.23
C PHE A 44 -5.89 24.10 5.87
N ARG A 45 -5.03 23.47 5.07
CA ARG A 45 -5.36 22.98 3.73
C ARG A 45 -6.41 21.87 3.72
N HIS A 46 -6.46 21.05 4.77
CA HIS A 46 -7.38 19.92 4.88
C HIS A 46 -8.76 20.29 5.44
N GLY A 47 -8.99 21.58 5.77
CA GLY A 47 -10.27 22.08 6.26
C GLY A 47 -10.14 22.72 7.64
N SER A 48 -11.22 22.66 8.42
CA SER A 48 -11.28 23.25 9.76
C SER A 48 -10.28 22.60 10.71
N VAL A 49 -9.47 23.43 11.38
CA VAL A 49 -8.52 23.02 12.41
C VAL A 49 -9.09 23.43 13.76
N CYS A 50 -9.06 22.53 14.72
CA CYS A 50 -9.61 22.69 16.06
C CYS A 50 -8.54 22.42 17.12
N ARG A 51 -8.69 23.01 18.30
CA ARG A 51 -8.00 22.58 19.51
C ARG A 51 -8.94 21.84 20.46
N PRO A 52 -8.42 20.92 21.29
CA PRO A 52 -9.19 20.39 22.41
C PRO A 52 -9.64 21.52 23.35
N ASP A 53 -10.79 21.33 24.01
CA ASP A 53 -11.24 22.25 25.06
C ASP A 53 -10.25 22.24 26.22
N PRO A 54 -10.01 23.36 26.92
CA PRO A 54 -9.29 23.34 28.17
C PRO A 54 -10.21 22.73 29.24
N LEU A 55 -10.21 21.41 29.36
CA LEU A 55 -10.52 20.80 30.65
C LEU A 55 -9.27 20.89 31.54
N PRO A 56 -9.44 21.04 32.87
CA PRO A 56 -8.33 21.03 33.81
C PRO A 56 -7.51 19.73 33.66
N PRO A 57 -6.22 19.75 34.05
CA PRO A 57 -5.32 18.64 33.79
C PRO A 57 -5.73 17.45 34.64
N ASP A 58 -6.40 16.49 34.02
CA ASP A 58 -6.56 15.17 34.59
C ASP A 58 -6.08 14.14 33.57
N ASP A 59 -5.17 13.32 34.08
CA ASP A 59 -4.34 12.27 33.53
C ASP A 59 -4.45 11.87 32.04
N ALA A 60 -3.27 11.73 31.46
CA ALA A 60 -3.00 11.10 30.18
C ALA A 60 -3.65 9.71 30.07
N ALA A 61 -4.83 9.67 29.46
CA ALA A 61 -5.35 8.45 28.86
C ALA A 61 -4.91 8.40 27.38
N PRO A 62 -4.25 7.32 26.91
CA PRO A 62 -3.90 7.17 25.51
C PRO A 62 -5.20 6.98 24.71
N VAL A 63 -5.65 8.05 24.05
CA VAL A 63 -6.85 8.01 23.22
C VAL A 63 -6.55 7.25 21.94
N GLY A 64 -7.06 6.02 21.90
CA GLY A 64 -7.56 5.38 20.69
C GLY A 64 -6.54 5.12 19.59
N ALA A 65 -5.84 3.98 19.70
CA ALA A 65 -5.43 3.27 18.50
C ALA A 65 -6.67 3.10 17.62
N VAL A 66 -6.69 3.77 16.47
CA VAL A 66 -7.67 3.53 15.40
C VAL A 66 -7.65 2.03 15.15
N ARG A 67 -8.72 1.35 15.57
CA ARG A 67 -8.97 -0.02 15.15
C ARG A 67 -9.20 0.07 13.64
N VAL A 68 -8.16 -0.21 12.88
CA VAL A 68 -8.30 -0.57 11.47
C VAL A 68 -9.13 -1.84 11.51
N ASP A 69 -10.42 -1.72 11.19
CA ASP A 69 -11.28 -2.87 10.99
C ASP A 69 -10.55 -3.81 10.04
N PRO A 70 -10.27 -5.07 10.43
CA PRO A 70 -9.68 -6.01 9.51
C PRO A 70 -10.68 -6.19 8.39
N VAL A 71 -10.31 -5.69 7.19
CA VAL A 71 -10.95 -6.07 5.93
C VAL A 71 -11.13 -7.59 6.01
N PRO A 72 -12.36 -8.11 5.82
CA PRO A 72 -12.64 -9.52 6.03
C PRO A 72 -11.58 -10.32 5.29
N ALA A 73 -10.92 -11.21 6.02
CA ALA A 73 -9.88 -12.07 5.50
C ALA A 73 -10.48 -12.93 4.38
N GLN A 74 -10.48 -12.38 3.16
CA GLN A 74 -10.70 -13.13 1.95
C GLN A 74 -9.70 -14.26 2.00
N ALA A 75 -10.20 -15.50 1.98
CA ALA A 75 -9.44 -16.71 2.21
C ALA A 75 -8.07 -16.62 1.54
N SER A 76 -7.05 -16.34 2.35
CA SER A 76 -5.67 -16.34 1.89
C SER A 76 -5.38 -17.75 1.41
N GLY A 77 -5.02 -17.89 0.14
CA GLY A 77 -4.67 -19.19 -0.41
C GLY A 77 -3.43 -19.79 0.27
N PRO A 78 -2.97 -20.97 -0.19
CA PRO A 78 -1.89 -21.72 0.45
C PRO A 78 -0.56 -20.96 0.64
N LEU A 79 -0.44 -19.74 0.08
CA LEU A 79 0.73 -18.87 0.14
C LEU A 79 0.43 -17.45 0.63
N GLY A 80 -0.75 -17.19 1.21
CA GLY A 80 -1.20 -15.83 1.53
C GLY A 80 -1.58 -14.99 0.30
N LEU A 81 -1.64 -15.63 -0.87
CA LEU A 81 -2.07 -15.00 -2.12
C LEU A 81 -3.59 -14.89 -2.14
N GLN A 82 -4.11 -13.72 -2.50
CA GLN A 82 -5.53 -13.49 -2.66
C GLN A 82 -5.96 -13.72 -4.10
N VAL A 83 -7.21 -14.12 -4.29
CA VAL A 83 -7.81 -14.16 -5.63
C VAL A 83 -7.72 -12.77 -6.26
N GLY A 84 -7.26 -12.71 -7.51
CA GLY A 84 -7.00 -11.46 -8.21
C GLY A 84 -5.59 -10.90 -8.04
N THR A 85 -4.71 -11.51 -7.23
CA THR A 85 -3.31 -11.07 -7.14
C THR A 85 -2.62 -11.20 -8.51
N LEU A 86 -1.84 -10.18 -8.87
CA LEU A 86 -0.99 -10.20 -10.06
C LEU A 86 0.24 -11.09 -9.80
N LEU A 87 0.42 -12.09 -10.65
CA LEU A 87 1.52 -13.05 -10.63
C LEU A 87 2.40 -12.82 -11.86
N GLN A 88 3.71 -12.86 -11.64
CA GLN A 88 4.70 -12.92 -12.70
C GLN A 88 5.04 -14.38 -12.95
N ILE A 89 4.79 -14.87 -14.16
CA ILE A 89 5.11 -16.23 -14.59
C ILE A 89 6.34 -16.16 -15.50
N LYS A 90 7.37 -16.92 -15.15
CA LYS A 90 8.59 -17.05 -15.94
C LYS A 90 8.72 -18.49 -16.42
N ALA A 91 8.70 -18.66 -17.73
CA ALA A 91 9.05 -19.92 -18.38
C ALA A 91 10.58 -20.14 -18.30
N PRO A 92 11.04 -21.40 -18.22
CA PRO A 92 12.45 -21.73 -18.08
C PRO A 92 13.24 -21.41 -19.35
N ASP A 93 12.61 -21.52 -20.52
CA ASP A 93 13.25 -21.29 -21.83
C ASP A 93 13.21 -19.82 -22.32
N ASP A 94 12.39 -18.96 -21.72
CA ASP A 94 12.05 -17.66 -22.34
C ASP A 94 12.98 -16.49 -21.94
N GLY A 95 14.29 -16.74 -21.92
CA GLY A 95 15.33 -15.69 -21.93
C GLY A 95 15.31 -14.65 -20.80
N GLY A 96 14.49 -14.85 -19.75
CA GLY A 96 14.38 -13.93 -18.62
C GLY A 96 13.13 -13.06 -18.56
N ARG A 97 12.24 -13.10 -19.56
CA ARG A 97 11.03 -12.26 -19.54
C ARG A 97 9.98 -12.89 -18.62
N ALA A 98 9.35 -12.06 -17.78
CA ALA A 98 8.24 -12.49 -16.93
C ALA A 98 6.91 -12.03 -17.57
N ALA A 99 5.99 -12.99 -17.79
CA ALA A 99 4.64 -12.70 -18.24
C ALA A 99 3.77 -12.31 -17.04
N ALA A 100 2.90 -11.32 -17.22
CA ALA A 100 1.92 -10.96 -16.23
C ALA A 100 0.70 -11.88 -16.35
N SER A 101 0.27 -12.45 -15.23
CA SER A 101 -0.94 -13.27 -15.10
C SER A 101 -1.65 -12.92 -13.79
N ARG A 102 -2.92 -13.30 -13.65
CA ARG A 102 -3.73 -13.00 -12.47
C ARG A 102 -4.25 -14.30 -11.87
N LEU A 103 -4.14 -14.44 -10.54
CA LEU A 103 -4.69 -15.59 -9.83
C LEU A 103 -6.22 -15.59 -9.93
N ILE A 104 -6.81 -16.62 -10.52
CA ILE A 104 -8.26 -16.81 -10.60
C ILE A 104 -8.76 -17.52 -9.34
N GLY A 105 -8.00 -18.51 -8.86
CA GLY A 105 -8.38 -19.31 -7.71
C GLY A 105 -7.38 -20.43 -7.41
N PHE A 106 -7.68 -21.19 -6.38
CA PHE A 106 -6.87 -22.33 -5.94
C PHE A 106 -7.79 -23.43 -5.40
N ILE A 107 -7.33 -24.67 -5.54
CA ILE A 107 -7.91 -25.87 -4.95
C ILE A 107 -6.78 -26.69 -4.33
N GLU A 108 -7.09 -27.74 -3.58
CA GLU A 108 -6.08 -28.60 -2.96
C GLU A 108 -5.08 -29.18 -3.97
N GLN A 109 -5.54 -29.42 -5.19
CA GLN A 109 -4.77 -30.06 -6.26
C GLN A 109 -3.95 -29.07 -7.11
N GLY A 110 -4.20 -27.76 -7.01
CA GLY A 110 -3.56 -26.80 -7.91
C GLY A 110 -4.10 -25.38 -7.89
N LEU A 111 -3.52 -24.56 -8.77
CA LEU A 111 -3.82 -23.13 -8.92
C LEU A 111 -4.39 -22.85 -10.32
N PHE A 112 -5.33 -21.92 -10.40
CA PHE A 112 -5.90 -21.43 -11.65
C PHE A 112 -5.45 -20.00 -11.90
N VAL A 113 -4.83 -19.75 -13.05
CA VAL A 113 -4.32 -18.42 -13.39
C VAL A 113 -4.80 -18.01 -14.78
N SER A 114 -4.99 -16.71 -14.98
CA SER A 114 -5.38 -16.15 -16.29
C SER A 114 -4.28 -16.38 -17.32
N TRP A 115 -4.64 -16.26 -18.60
CA TRP A 115 -3.64 -16.38 -19.65
C TRP A 115 -2.47 -15.39 -19.45
N PRO A 116 -1.23 -15.86 -19.37
CA PRO A 116 -0.05 -15.02 -19.22
C PRO A 116 0.22 -14.18 -20.47
N GLN A 117 0.43 -12.88 -20.27
CA GLN A 117 0.69 -11.93 -21.35
C GLN A 117 2.10 -11.33 -21.24
N PHE A 118 2.86 -11.36 -22.34
CA PHE A 118 4.16 -10.72 -22.53
C PHE A 118 3.99 -9.39 -23.27
N GLY A 119 3.88 -8.28 -22.54
CA GLY A 119 3.81 -6.95 -23.17
C GLY A 119 2.72 -6.83 -24.23
N GLY A 120 1.58 -7.51 -24.03
CA GLY A 120 0.46 -7.55 -24.97
C GLY A 120 0.42 -8.78 -25.89
N ASN A 121 1.49 -9.56 -25.98
CA ASN A 121 1.51 -10.83 -26.74
C ASN A 121 1.21 -12.03 -25.86
N ASP A 122 0.52 -13.02 -26.42
CA ASP A 122 0.21 -14.26 -25.71
C ASP A 122 1.46 -15.14 -25.59
N ALA A 123 1.81 -15.48 -24.35
CA ALA A 123 2.81 -16.48 -24.07
C ALA A 123 2.32 -17.87 -24.50
N THR A 124 3.21 -18.72 -25.01
CA THR A 124 2.88 -20.13 -25.31
C THR A 124 3.36 -21.00 -24.17
N PHE A 125 2.45 -21.79 -23.60
CA PHE A 125 2.74 -22.76 -22.54
C PHE A 125 2.28 -24.14 -22.98
N GLN A 126 3.01 -25.18 -22.56
CA GLN A 126 2.66 -26.58 -22.79
C GLN A 126 2.38 -27.28 -21.46
N ALA A 127 1.50 -28.28 -21.48
CA ALA A 127 1.31 -29.14 -20.31
C ALA A 127 2.59 -29.95 -20.04
N GLY A 128 2.97 -30.07 -18.77
CA GLY A 128 4.20 -30.69 -18.30
C GLY A 128 5.38 -29.72 -18.12
N GLU A 129 5.25 -28.47 -18.55
CA GLU A 129 6.31 -27.47 -18.40
C GLU A 129 6.40 -26.95 -16.96
N GLU A 130 7.62 -26.87 -16.41
CA GLU A 130 7.86 -26.23 -15.10
C GLU A 130 7.97 -24.71 -15.28
N VAL A 131 7.26 -23.95 -14.46
CA VAL A 131 7.23 -22.49 -14.50
C VAL A 131 7.53 -21.91 -13.12
N LEU A 132 8.25 -20.79 -13.09
CA LEU A 132 8.49 -20.04 -11.87
C LEU A 132 7.46 -18.92 -11.74
N LEU A 133 6.70 -18.93 -10.65
CA LEU A 133 5.73 -17.89 -10.32
C LEU A 133 6.27 -16.99 -9.21
N ARG A 134 6.03 -15.69 -9.36
CA ARG A 134 6.29 -14.68 -8.33
C ARG A 134 5.04 -13.85 -8.09
N GLY A 135 4.50 -13.91 -6.88
CA GLY A 135 3.35 -13.13 -6.45
C GLY A 135 3.71 -12.14 -5.35
N PHE A 136 3.05 -10.99 -5.35
CA PHE A 136 3.21 -9.97 -4.30
C PHE A 136 1.96 -9.92 -3.41
N THR A 137 2.13 -10.12 -2.11
CA THR A 137 1.05 -10.14 -1.10
C THR A 137 0.96 -8.82 -0.31
N GLY A 138 1.54 -7.73 -0.83
CA GLY A 138 1.55 -6.43 -0.16
C GLY A 138 2.75 -6.20 0.77
N GLN A 139 3.25 -7.26 1.41
CA GLN A 139 4.41 -7.18 2.32
C GLN A 139 5.60 -8.03 1.83
N SER A 140 5.34 -9.18 1.22
CA SER A 140 6.35 -10.11 0.74
C SER A 140 6.13 -10.50 -0.72
N ILE A 141 7.23 -10.88 -1.39
CA ILE A 141 7.20 -11.60 -2.65
C ILE A 141 7.31 -13.08 -2.33
N HIS A 142 6.35 -13.84 -2.82
CA HIS A 142 6.36 -15.30 -2.77
C HIS A 142 6.79 -15.80 -4.14
N SER A 143 7.94 -16.47 -4.19
CA SER A 143 8.47 -17.15 -5.38
C SER A 143 8.28 -18.65 -5.20
N PHE A 144 7.68 -19.32 -6.17
CA PHE A 144 7.43 -20.76 -6.11
C PHE A 144 7.42 -21.37 -7.50
N ARG A 145 7.74 -22.65 -7.61
CA ARG A 145 7.73 -23.40 -8.86
C ARG A 145 6.44 -24.21 -8.96
N CYS A 146 5.83 -24.21 -10.13
CA CYS A 146 4.67 -25.06 -10.43
C CYS A 146 4.87 -25.72 -11.79
N THR A 147 4.22 -26.86 -12.01
CA THR A 147 4.14 -27.49 -13.32
C THR A 147 2.80 -27.15 -13.97
N VAL A 148 2.80 -26.80 -15.25
CA VAL A 148 1.57 -26.58 -16.02
C VAL A 148 0.86 -27.93 -16.21
N THR A 149 -0.26 -28.14 -15.51
CA THR A 149 -1.03 -29.38 -15.61
C THR A 149 -1.92 -29.38 -16.85
N ALA A 150 -2.55 -28.25 -17.15
CA ALA A 150 -3.42 -28.12 -18.31
C ALA A 150 -3.44 -26.69 -18.85
N VAL A 151 -3.65 -26.58 -20.16
CA VAL A 151 -3.77 -25.32 -20.89
C VAL A 151 -5.19 -25.26 -21.47
N CYS A 152 -6.08 -24.53 -20.82
CA CYS A 152 -7.47 -24.43 -21.23
C CYS A 152 -7.67 -23.21 -22.13
N ARG A 153 -8.24 -23.41 -23.34
CA ARG A 153 -8.45 -22.32 -24.31
C ARG A 153 -9.91 -21.93 -24.54
N SER A 154 -10.86 -22.75 -24.10
CA SER A 154 -12.30 -22.57 -24.27
C SER A 154 -13.02 -22.90 -22.96
N PRO A 155 -14.07 -22.16 -22.56
CA PRO A 155 -14.65 -20.97 -23.22
C PRO A 155 -13.80 -19.70 -23.04
N PHE A 156 -12.90 -19.69 -22.06
CA PHE A 156 -11.91 -18.63 -21.83
C PHE A 156 -10.52 -19.24 -21.64
N ARG A 157 -9.48 -18.43 -21.82
CA ARG A 157 -8.09 -18.89 -21.75
C ARG A 157 -7.53 -18.79 -20.33
N TYR A 158 -7.15 -19.93 -19.75
CA TYR A 158 -6.54 -20.00 -18.42
C TYR A 158 -5.58 -21.19 -18.34
N LEU A 159 -4.68 -21.15 -17.37
CA LEU A 159 -3.75 -22.23 -17.06
C LEU A 159 -4.14 -22.88 -15.74
N VAL A 160 -4.00 -24.20 -15.71
CA VAL A 160 -4.08 -25.01 -14.49
C VAL A 160 -2.66 -25.41 -14.12
N LEU A 161 -2.25 -25.04 -12.91
CA LEU A 161 -0.92 -25.29 -12.37
C LEU A 161 -1.02 -26.29 -11.22
N SER A 162 0.00 -27.11 -11.06
CA SER A 162 0.13 -27.99 -9.91
C SER A 162 0.25 -27.22 -8.60
N VAL A 163 0.13 -27.94 -7.48
CA VAL A 163 0.51 -27.42 -6.16
C VAL A 163 1.92 -26.84 -6.22
N PRO A 164 2.17 -25.67 -5.59
CA PRO A 164 3.47 -25.03 -5.58
C PRO A 164 4.52 -25.85 -4.85
N THR A 165 5.68 -26.01 -5.48
CA THR A 165 6.89 -26.62 -4.94
C THR A 165 7.95 -25.54 -4.73
N GLU A 166 8.85 -25.73 -3.76
CA GLU A 166 9.95 -24.79 -3.46
C GLU A 166 9.51 -23.33 -3.21
N VAL A 167 8.67 -23.15 -2.19
CA VAL A 167 8.17 -21.84 -1.79
C VAL A 167 9.28 -21.04 -1.10
N GLN A 168 9.73 -19.96 -1.74
CA GLN A 168 10.63 -18.97 -1.18
C GLN A 168 9.87 -17.66 -0.91
N GLN A 169 9.90 -17.22 0.34
CA GLN A 169 9.34 -15.93 0.75
C GLN A 169 10.47 -14.93 0.96
N VAL A 170 10.45 -13.84 0.20
CA VAL A 170 11.39 -12.74 0.38
C VAL A 170 10.61 -11.50 0.84
N PRO A 171 10.90 -10.96 2.04
CA PRO A 171 10.32 -9.70 2.48
C PRO A 171 10.81 -8.59 1.54
N VAL A 172 9.87 -7.83 0.95
CA VAL A 172 10.21 -6.79 -0.03
C VAL A 172 10.64 -5.49 0.66
N ARG A 173 10.21 -5.29 1.89
CA ARG A 173 10.30 -4.01 2.59
C ARG A 173 10.94 -4.21 3.95
N SER A 174 11.94 -3.39 4.27
CA SER A 174 12.59 -3.37 5.57
C SER A 174 11.67 -2.85 6.68
N SER A 175 10.63 -2.07 6.33
CA SER A 175 9.73 -1.44 7.30
C SER A 175 8.26 -1.48 6.86
N PRO A 176 7.31 -1.59 7.81
CA PRO A 176 5.88 -1.58 7.53
C PRO A 176 5.44 -0.20 6.98
N ARG A 177 4.47 -0.18 6.07
CA ARG A 177 3.86 1.05 5.55
C ARG A 177 2.44 1.17 6.06
N VAL A 178 2.11 2.34 6.61
CA VAL A 178 0.75 2.70 7.01
C VAL A 178 0.22 3.66 5.97
N GLN A 179 -1.00 3.39 5.46
CA GLN A 179 -1.68 4.34 4.60
C GLN A 179 -1.97 5.60 5.42
N THR A 180 -1.47 6.74 4.97
CA THR A 180 -1.62 8.01 5.68
C THR A 180 -1.99 9.12 4.70
N ARG A 181 -2.71 10.12 5.19
CA ARG A 181 -3.05 11.35 4.46
C ARG A 181 -2.33 12.49 5.15
N LEU A 182 -1.07 12.72 4.78
CA LEU A 182 -0.25 13.77 5.35
C LEU A 182 -0.10 14.89 4.33
N ALA A 183 -0.31 16.11 4.79
CA ALA A 183 0.13 17.28 4.05
C ALA A 183 1.66 17.31 4.10
N ALA A 184 2.31 17.32 2.95
CA ALA A 184 3.77 17.37 2.84
C ALA A 184 4.17 18.35 1.73
N GLN A 185 5.37 18.93 1.86
CA GLN A 185 6.01 19.72 0.82
C GLN A 185 7.28 19.02 0.39
N LEU A 186 7.51 18.92 -0.92
CA LEU A 186 8.75 18.43 -1.50
C LEU A 186 9.62 19.65 -1.82
N MET A 187 10.80 19.73 -1.20
CA MET A 187 11.80 20.75 -1.50
C MET A 187 12.97 20.06 -2.23
N ASP A 188 13.38 20.64 -3.36
CA ASP A 188 14.62 20.22 -4.01
C ASP A 188 15.83 20.77 -3.21
N GLN A 189 16.98 20.07 -3.25
CA GLN A 189 18.15 20.46 -2.46
C GLN A 189 18.82 21.74 -2.99
N ASP A 190 18.59 22.09 -4.25
CA ASP A 190 18.99 23.38 -4.81
C ASP A 190 17.87 24.39 -4.57
N GLY A 191 18.03 25.19 -3.52
CA GLY A 191 17.08 26.21 -3.11
C GLY A 191 16.93 27.33 -4.13
N ASP A 192 16.13 27.10 -5.19
CA ASP A 192 15.55 28.16 -5.99
C ASP A 192 14.06 28.30 -5.67
N ALA A 193 13.74 29.41 -5.01
CA ALA A 193 12.43 29.74 -4.46
C ALA A 193 11.41 30.18 -5.54
N ALA A 194 11.40 29.53 -6.71
CA ALA A 194 10.59 29.90 -7.87
C ALA A 194 9.73 28.75 -8.43
N GLY A 195 9.58 27.64 -7.71
CA GLY A 195 8.68 26.55 -8.08
C GLY A 195 7.38 26.58 -7.28
N ALA A 196 6.26 26.94 -7.92
CA ALA A 196 4.93 26.80 -7.31
C ALA A 196 4.74 25.39 -6.73
N PRO A 197 4.16 25.25 -5.51
CA PRO A 197 4.08 23.97 -4.82
C PRO A 197 3.31 22.95 -5.65
N ARG A 198 3.99 21.92 -6.15
CA ARG A 198 3.36 20.80 -6.85
C ARG A 198 2.89 19.78 -5.83
N LEU A 199 1.58 19.49 -5.86
CA LEU A 199 0.97 18.44 -5.05
C LEU A 199 1.58 17.07 -5.40
N ALA A 200 1.87 16.29 -4.36
CA ALA A 200 1.68 14.85 -4.42
C ALA A 200 0.33 14.54 -3.74
N VAL A 201 -0.61 13.95 -4.49
CA VAL A 201 -1.83 13.31 -3.96
C VAL A 201 -1.56 11.82 -3.86
#